data_AF-V4XXG2-F1
#
_entry.id   AF-V4XXG2-F1
#
_cell.length_a   1.000
_cell.length_b   1.000
_cell.length_c   1.000
_cell.angle_alpha   90.00
_cell.angle_beta   90.00
_cell.angle_gamma   90.00
#
_symmetry.space_group_name_H-M   'P 1'
#
loop_
_entity.id
_entity.type
_entity.pdbx_description
1 polymer ?
#
loop_
_entity_poly.entity_id
_entity_poly.type
_entity_poly.pdbx_seq_one_letter_code
_entity_poly.pdbx_strand_id
1 'polypeptide(L)'
;MCTADDVGVLTAAEYRRIDSRLPVELVDATAAVNDAMTVNSRAEIERPRRANEICDVGIGAAVDSLAPDISAIELADETERAQRRAGSEYNWSITRTEVGSGHNQVRPDGFTPEPTERRIQRGDLVTLDVHAVDDGYFGDLVAHAYVHHPGVGGMRLEMPVLVGETGTERLSRVPLDLIRVPA
;
A
#
# COMPACT_ATOMS: atom_id res chain seq x y z
N MET A 1 4.26 -1.07 -5.27
CA MET A 1 5.62 -1.33 -5.85
C MET A 1 6.14 -2.72 -5.43
N CYS A 2 6.07 -3.76 -6.28
CA CYS A 2 6.89 -4.96 -6.11
C CYS A 2 8.24 -4.66 -6.75
N THR A 3 9.33 -4.56 -5.99
CA THR A 3 10.66 -4.61 -6.60
C THR A 3 10.76 -5.96 -7.31
N ALA A 4 11.10 -5.93 -8.60
CA ALA A 4 11.19 -7.11 -9.46
C ALA A 4 12.31 -8.10 -9.03
N ASP A 5 12.88 -7.95 -7.84
CA ASP A 5 14.11 -8.63 -7.43
C ASP A 5 13.90 -9.64 -6.28
N ASP A 6 12.72 -9.73 -5.66
CA ASP A 6 12.56 -10.44 -4.36
C ASP A 6 11.48 -11.54 -4.28
N VAL A 7 10.92 -12.02 -5.39
CA VAL A 7 10.00 -13.17 -5.34
C VAL A 7 10.77 -14.48 -5.59
N GLY A 8 11.18 -15.13 -4.51
CA GLY A 8 11.77 -16.49 -4.55
C GLY A 8 13.29 -16.56 -4.47
N VAL A 9 13.91 -15.75 -3.62
CA VAL A 9 15.37 -15.83 -3.39
C VAL A 9 15.74 -16.99 -2.47
N LEU A 10 16.64 -17.85 -2.93
CA LEU A 10 17.30 -18.82 -2.05
C LEU A 10 18.35 -18.08 -1.23
N THR A 11 18.33 -18.27 0.10
CA THR A 11 19.46 -17.83 0.92
C THR A 11 20.73 -18.57 0.48
N ALA A 12 21.90 -17.96 0.71
CA ALA A 12 23.17 -18.60 0.40
C ALA A 12 23.34 -19.98 1.08
N ALA A 13 22.72 -20.17 2.25
CA ALA A 13 22.71 -21.44 2.96
C ALA A 13 21.85 -22.50 2.25
N GLU A 14 20.66 -22.12 1.76
CA GLU A 14 19.78 -23.01 1.00
C GLU A 14 20.40 -23.41 -0.34
N TYR A 15 20.95 -22.44 -1.08
CA TYR A 15 21.65 -22.70 -2.34
C TYR A 15 22.75 -23.76 -2.17
N ARG A 16 23.68 -23.55 -1.21
CA ARG A 16 24.78 -24.49 -0.94
C ARG A 16 24.29 -25.88 -0.56
N ARG A 17 23.19 -25.97 0.20
CA ARG A 17 22.61 -27.25 0.62
C ARG A 17 21.99 -28.02 -0.55
N ILE A 18 21.40 -27.33 -1.51
CA ILE A 18 20.81 -27.92 -2.72
C ILE A 18 21.93 -28.36 -3.66
N ASP A 19 22.87 -27.46 -3.95
CA ASP A 19 24.02 -27.69 -4.83
C ASP A 19 24.86 -28.89 -4.38
N SER A 20 25.11 -29.04 -3.08
CA SER A 20 25.88 -30.17 -2.56
C SER A 20 25.17 -31.54 -2.63
N ARG A 21 23.88 -31.58 -2.98
CA ARG A 21 23.04 -32.80 -2.92
C ARG A 21 22.51 -33.25 -4.27
N LEU A 22 22.42 -32.35 -5.24
CA LEU A 22 21.87 -32.65 -6.55
C LEU A 22 23.00 -32.64 -7.59
N PRO A 23 23.17 -33.69 -8.40
CA PRO A 23 24.19 -33.72 -9.46
C PRO A 23 23.67 -32.99 -10.71
N VAL A 24 23.25 -31.73 -10.54
CA VAL A 24 22.69 -30.89 -11.61
C VAL A 24 23.30 -29.50 -11.53
N GLU A 25 23.29 -28.78 -12.64
CA GLU A 25 23.60 -27.35 -12.66
C GLU A 25 22.38 -26.54 -12.23
N LEU A 26 22.55 -25.67 -11.22
CA LEU A 26 21.53 -24.71 -10.81
C LEU A 26 21.67 -23.44 -11.64
N VAL A 27 20.58 -23.02 -12.28
CA VAL A 27 20.51 -21.77 -13.07
C VAL A 27 19.54 -20.79 -12.42
N ASP A 28 19.83 -19.50 -12.54
CA ASP A 28 18.93 -18.44 -12.07
C ASP A 28 17.70 -18.34 -12.98
N ALA A 29 16.52 -18.51 -12.38
CA ALA A 29 15.24 -18.45 -13.07
C ALA A 29 14.45 -17.16 -12.78
N THR A 30 15.01 -16.21 -12.03
CA THR A 30 14.34 -14.97 -11.59
C THR A 30 13.68 -14.24 -12.76
N ALA A 31 14.43 -14.03 -13.85
CA ALA A 31 13.90 -13.36 -15.04
C ALA A 31 12.69 -14.09 -15.67
N ALA A 32 12.78 -15.43 -15.78
CA ALA A 32 11.69 -16.23 -16.35
C ALA A 32 10.44 -16.25 -15.46
N VAL A 33 10.62 -16.26 -14.14
CA VAL A 33 9.51 -16.19 -13.17
C VAL A 33 8.87 -14.81 -13.20
N ASN A 34 9.65 -13.74 -13.23
CA ASN A 34 9.15 -12.36 -13.35
C ASN A 34 8.36 -12.14 -14.64
N ASP A 35 8.86 -12.62 -15.77
CA ASP A 35 8.16 -12.55 -17.05
C ASP A 35 6.81 -13.28 -16.97
N ALA A 36 6.77 -14.46 -16.33
CA ALA A 36 5.54 -15.22 -16.15
C ALA A 36 4.52 -14.52 -15.22
N MET A 37 5.00 -13.81 -14.19
CA MET A 37 4.15 -13.06 -13.25
C MET A 37 3.70 -11.69 -13.77
N THR A 38 4.21 -11.24 -14.91
CA THR A 38 3.90 -9.90 -15.45
C THR A 38 2.45 -9.78 -15.93
N VAL A 39 1.85 -10.89 -16.41
CA VAL A 39 0.51 -10.90 -16.98
C VAL A 39 -0.41 -11.76 -16.13
N ASN A 40 -1.30 -11.10 -15.38
CA ASN A 40 -2.27 -11.79 -14.53
C ASN A 40 -3.36 -12.47 -15.36
N SER A 41 -3.76 -13.68 -14.96
CA SER A 41 -4.97 -14.32 -15.45
C SER A 41 -6.23 -13.63 -14.92
N ARG A 42 -7.38 -13.92 -15.54
CA ARG A 42 -8.67 -13.35 -15.13
C ARG A 42 -9.02 -13.64 -13.67
N ALA A 43 -8.65 -14.82 -13.17
CA ALA A 43 -8.92 -15.20 -11.79
C ALA A 43 -8.04 -14.43 -10.81
N GLU A 44 -6.77 -14.19 -11.17
CA GLU A 44 -5.82 -13.46 -10.34
C GLU A 44 -6.20 -11.98 -10.22
N ILE A 45 -6.73 -11.37 -11.28
CA ILE A 45 -7.15 -9.96 -11.27
C ILE A 45 -8.21 -9.66 -10.20
N GLU A 46 -9.04 -10.64 -9.83
CA GLU A 46 -10.04 -10.45 -8.77
C GLU A 46 -9.41 -10.22 -7.38
N ARG A 47 -8.17 -10.69 -7.16
CA ARG A 47 -7.48 -10.56 -5.87
C ARG A 47 -6.96 -9.15 -5.62
N PRO A 48 -6.20 -8.50 -6.52
CA PRO A 48 -5.89 -7.08 -6.39
C PRO A 48 -7.14 -6.19 -6.36
N ARG A 49 -8.21 -6.54 -7.09
CA ARG A 49 -9.49 -5.83 -7.00
C ARG A 49 -10.02 -5.86 -5.57
N ARG A 50 -10.11 -7.04 -4.98
CA ARG A 50 -10.60 -7.22 -3.61
C ARG A 50 -9.69 -6.53 -2.58
N ALA A 51 -8.38 -6.63 -2.73
CA ALA A 51 -7.43 -5.94 -1.87
C ALA A 51 -7.60 -4.40 -1.95
N ASN A 52 -7.84 -3.84 -3.14
CA ASN A 52 -8.10 -2.41 -3.31
C ASN A 52 -9.44 -1.97 -2.71
N GLU A 53 -10.49 -2.79 -2.78
CA GLU A 53 -11.75 -2.51 -2.08
C GLU A 53 -11.54 -2.43 -0.56
N ILE A 54 -10.62 -3.23 -0.01
CA ILE A 54 -10.26 -3.18 1.41
C ILE A 54 -9.45 -1.90 1.71
N CYS A 55 -8.52 -1.49 0.83
CA CYS A 55 -7.84 -0.20 0.93
C CYS A 55 -8.83 0.98 0.93
N ASP A 56 -9.87 0.94 0.08
CA ASP A 56 -10.91 1.97 0.06
C ASP A 56 -11.61 2.09 1.42
N VAL A 57 -11.90 0.97 2.09
CA VAL A 57 -12.45 0.95 3.47
C VAL A 57 -11.47 1.57 4.47
N GLY A 58 -10.17 1.24 4.35
CA GLY A 58 -9.12 1.82 5.19
C GLY A 58 -9.05 3.34 5.07
N ILE A 59 -9.01 3.87 3.84
CA ILE A 59 -9.04 5.31 3.59
C ILE A 59 -10.30 5.96 4.18
N GLY A 60 -11.47 5.33 4.03
CA GLY A 60 -12.71 5.82 4.63
C GLY A 60 -12.60 5.98 6.14
N ALA A 61 -12.13 4.94 6.83
CA ALA A 61 -11.94 4.98 8.28
C ALA A 61 -10.90 6.04 8.70
N ALA A 62 -9.78 6.15 7.98
CA ALA A 62 -8.77 7.17 8.23
C ALA A 62 -9.35 8.59 8.12
N VAL A 63 -10.11 8.85 7.05
CA VAL A 63 -10.77 10.14 6.83
C VAL A 63 -11.77 10.46 7.93
N ASP A 64 -12.57 9.48 8.36
CA ASP A 64 -13.57 9.65 9.41
C ASP A 64 -12.94 9.88 10.80
N SER A 65 -11.76 9.29 11.04
CA SER A 65 -11.01 9.42 12.30
C SER A 65 -10.05 10.61 12.34
N LEU A 66 -9.71 11.21 11.20
CA LEU A 66 -8.74 12.29 11.12
C LEU A 66 -9.25 13.55 11.84
N ALA A 67 -8.54 13.95 12.89
CA ALA A 67 -8.84 15.14 13.66
C ALA A 67 -7.54 15.81 14.18
N PRO A 68 -7.55 17.11 14.52
CA PRO A 68 -6.45 17.70 15.28
C PRO A 68 -6.20 16.92 16.57
N ASP A 69 -4.93 16.84 16.97
CA ASP A 69 -4.47 16.14 18.18
C ASP A 69 -4.55 14.61 18.14
N ILE A 70 -5.01 13.99 17.05
CA ILE A 70 -4.71 12.57 16.80
C ILE A 70 -3.25 12.42 16.39
N SER A 71 -2.56 11.40 16.85
CA SER A 71 -1.23 11.04 16.35
C SER A 71 -1.34 10.23 15.06
N ALA A 72 -0.27 10.20 14.27
CA ALA A 72 -0.22 9.37 13.07
C ALA A 72 -0.32 7.87 13.39
N ILE A 73 0.17 7.44 14.57
CA ILE A 73 0.03 6.05 15.06
C ILE A 73 -1.43 5.70 15.34
N GLU A 74 -2.16 6.56 16.05
CA GLU A 74 -3.59 6.34 16.33
C GLU A 74 -4.42 6.31 15.03
N LEU A 75 -4.07 7.17 14.06
CA LEU A 75 -4.73 7.19 12.76
C LEU A 75 -4.45 5.92 11.94
N ALA A 76 -3.21 5.41 11.97
CA ALA A 76 -2.84 4.15 11.37
C ALA A 76 -3.60 2.97 12.01
N ASP A 77 -3.75 2.94 13.34
CA ASP A 77 -4.51 1.90 14.06
C ASP A 77 -5.99 1.86 13.62
N GLU A 78 -6.67 3.00 13.51
CA GLU A 78 -8.07 3.02 13.03
C GLU A 78 -8.18 2.52 11.59
N THR A 79 -7.22 2.90 10.74
CA THR A 79 -7.11 2.45 9.34
C THR A 79 -6.94 0.93 9.25
N GLU A 80 -5.91 0.40 9.91
CA GLU A 80 -5.55 -1.02 9.89
C GLU A 80 -6.66 -1.88 10.50
N ARG A 81 -7.30 -1.40 11.57
CA ARG A 81 -8.43 -2.09 12.19
C ARG A 81 -9.62 -2.19 11.24
N ALA A 82 -9.90 -1.15 10.47
CA ALA A 82 -10.95 -1.18 9.47
C ALA A 82 -10.63 -2.14 8.32
N GLN A 83 -9.40 -2.09 7.77
CA GLN A 83 -8.94 -3.03 6.75
C GLN A 83 -9.00 -4.48 7.23
N ARG A 84 -8.57 -4.73 8.47
CA ARG A 84 -8.64 -6.06 9.10
C ARG A 84 -10.06 -6.58 9.18
N ARG A 85 -11.01 -5.75 9.62
CA ARG A 85 -12.44 -6.11 9.69
C ARG A 85 -13.06 -6.34 8.33
N ALA A 86 -12.56 -5.66 7.29
CA ALA A 86 -12.99 -5.83 5.91
C ALA A 86 -12.39 -7.06 5.21
N GLY A 87 -11.42 -7.74 5.84
CA GLY A 87 -10.87 -9.02 5.39
C GLY A 87 -9.37 -9.05 5.13
N SER A 88 -8.62 -7.98 5.41
CA SER A 88 -7.17 -7.98 5.18
C SER A 88 -6.46 -9.07 6.00
N GLU A 89 -5.62 -9.87 5.34
CA GLU A 89 -4.94 -11.03 5.94
C GLU A 89 -3.76 -10.66 6.84
N TYR A 90 -3.01 -9.60 6.49
CA TYR A 90 -1.92 -9.05 7.27
C TYR A 90 -1.55 -7.64 6.78
N ASN A 91 -0.80 -6.90 7.59
CA ASN A 91 -0.18 -5.64 7.15
C ASN A 91 1.06 -5.99 6.33
N TRP A 92 1.35 -5.23 5.27
CA TRP A 92 2.54 -5.48 4.47
C TRP A 92 3.79 -5.55 5.36
N SER A 93 4.63 -6.55 5.11
CA SER A 93 5.83 -6.81 5.90
C SER A 93 6.91 -5.74 5.72
N ILE A 94 6.87 -5.02 4.59
CA ILE A 94 7.86 -4.01 4.19
C ILE A 94 7.39 -2.60 4.57
N THR A 95 6.20 -2.17 4.15
CA THR A 95 5.71 -0.79 4.30
C THR A 95 4.58 -0.59 5.32
N ARG A 96 3.94 -1.65 5.87
CA ARG A 96 2.84 -1.53 6.87
C ARG A 96 1.79 -0.48 6.47
N THR A 97 1.04 0.16 7.36
CA THR A 97 0.29 1.38 7.02
C THR A 97 1.15 2.60 7.35
N GLU A 98 1.37 3.48 6.37
CA GLU A 98 2.24 4.65 6.52
C GLU A 98 1.38 5.91 6.62
N VAL A 99 1.72 6.78 7.58
CA VAL A 99 0.96 8.01 7.83
C VAL A 99 1.93 9.16 8.06
N GLY A 100 2.03 10.02 7.05
CA GLY A 100 2.80 11.26 7.09
C GLY A 100 1.96 12.44 7.57
N SER A 101 2.55 13.38 8.31
CA SER A 101 1.86 14.61 8.71
C SER A 101 2.79 15.82 8.86
N GLY A 102 2.29 16.99 8.43
CA GLY A 102 3.02 18.25 8.54
C GLY A 102 4.36 18.22 7.82
N HIS A 103 5.48 18.32 8.54
CA HIS A 103 6.83 18.23 8.00
C HIS A 103 7.31 16.79 7.76
N ASN A 104 6.64 15.80 8.34
CA ASN A 104 6.96 14.38 8.18
C ASN A 104 6.18 13.82 6.99
N GLN A 105 6.56 14.21 5.76
CA GLN A 105 5.90 13.77 4.52
C GLN A 105 6.72 12.77 3.72
N VAL A 106 8.03 12.69 3.96
CA VAL A 106 8.93 11.87 3.16
C VAL A 106 10.11 11.43 4.01
N ARG A 107 10.50 10.17 3.86
CA ARG A 107 11.71 9.62 4.45
C ARG A 107 12.94 9.96 3.61
N PRO A 108 14.16 9.93 4.18
CA PRO A 108 15.39 10.17 3.41
C PRO A 108 15.61 9.20 2.23
N ASP A 109 15.03 8.01 2.29
CA ASP A 109 15.07 6.98 1.24
C ASP A 109 13.98 7.16 0.16
N GLY A 110 13.14 8.20 0.28
CA GLY A 110 12.11 8.55 -0.70
C GLY A 110 10.75 7.88 -0.46
N PHE A 111 10.61 7.05 0.57
CA PHE A 111 9.35 6.38 0.91
C PHE A 111 8.43 7.25 1.77
N THR A 112 7.14 6.90 1.81
CA THR A 112 6.18 7.47 2.76
C THR A 112 6.66 7.22 4.19
N PRO A 113 6.54 8.20 5.11
CA PRO A 113 7.03 8.01 6.47
C PRO A 113 6.12 7.13 7.31
N GLU A 114 6.78 6.30 8.11
CA GLU A 114 6.17 5.52 9.19
C GLU A 114 5.39 6.46 10.13
N PRO A 115 4.25 6.00 10.66
CA PRO A 115 3.48 6.77 11.63
C PRO A 115 4.32 7.06 12.89
N THR A 116 4.17 8.28 13.42
CA THR A 116 4.87 8.73 14.62
C THR A 116 3.88 9.21 15.69
N GLU A 117 4.38 9.40 16.92
CA GLU A 117 3.60 9.97 18.03
C GLU A 117 3.29 11.46 17.85
N ARG A 118 3.83 12.11 16.80
CA ARG A 118 3.55 13.51 16.51
C ARG A 118 2.03 13.70 16.34
N ARG A 119 1.49 14.61 17.15
CA ARG A 119 0.10 15.05 17.08
C ARG A 119 -0.13 15.85 15.80
N ILE A 120 -1.10 15.44 14.99
CA ILE A 120 -1.51 16.14 13.78
C ILE A 120 -2.12 17.49 14.16
N GLN A 121 -1.71 18.54 13.45
CA GLN A 121 -2.10 19.92 13.75
C GLN A 121 -3.01 20.48 12.66
N ARG A 122 -3.75 21.55 13.00
CA ARG A 122 -4.51 22.32 12.00
C ARG A 122 -3.56 22.88 10.94
N GLY A 123 -3.92 22.76 9.67
CA GLY A 123 -3.11 23.17 8.53
C GLY A 123 -2.12 22.11 8.04
N ASP A 124 -1.98 20.97 8.73
CA ASP A 124 -1.15 19.88 8.24
C ASP A 124 -1.75 19.26 6.97
N LEU A 125 -0.88 19.03 5.99
CA LEU A 125 -1.06 17.96 5.01
C LEU A 125 -0.86 16.63 5.73
N VAL A 126 -1.73 15.66 5.47
CA VAL A 126 -1.65 14.29 5.98
C VAL A 126 -1.61 13.35 4.79
N THR A 127 -0.62 12.46 4.76
CA THR A 127 -0.48 11.39 3.77
C THR A 127 -0.98 10.10 4.40
N LEU A 128 -1.87 9.40 3.71
CA LEU A 128 -2.45 8.12 4.09
C LEU A 128 -2.06 7.10 3.04
N ASP A 129 -1.07 6.27 3.35
CA ASP A 129 -0.58 5.23 2.45
C ASP A 129 -0.95 3.87 3.04
N VAL A 130 -2.00 3.27 2.47
CA VAL A 130 -2.72 2.17 3.10
C VAL A 130 -2.60 0.91 2.28
N HIS A 131 -2.33 -0.17 3.01
CA HIS A 131 -1.85 -1.40 2.43
C HIS A 131 -2.70 -2.58 2.90
N ALA A 132 -3.38 -3.27 1.97
CA ALA A 132 -4.23 -4.41 2.27
C ALA A 132 -3.75 -5.68 1.55
N VAL A 133 -4.18 -6.85 2.04
CA VAL A 133 -3.87 -8.15 1.44
C VAL A 133 -5.12 -9.02 1.31
N ASP A 134 -5.35 -9.59 0.13
CA ASP A 134 -6.37 -10.62 -0.17
C ASP A 134 -5.73 -11.81 -0.88
N ASP A 135 -5.76 -13.00 -0.29
CA ASP A 135 -5.19 -14.24 -0.86
C ASP A 135 -3.73 -14.08 -1.31
N GLY A 136 -2.93 -13.37 -0.52
CA GLY A 136 -1.54 -13.02 -0.83
C GLY A 136 -1.35 -11.93 -1.90
N TYR A 137 -2.41 -11.35 -2.47
CA TYR A 137 -2.33 -10.21 -3.38
C TYR A 137 -2.47 -8.89 -2.66
N PHE A 138 -1.75 -7.90 -3.16
CA PHE A 138 -1.52 -6.65 -2.49
C PHE A 138 -2.41 -5.52 -3.05
N GLY A 139 -2.98 -4.72 -2.15
CA GLY A 139 -3.60 -3.43 -2.42
C GLY A 139 -2.71 -2.32 -1.90
N ASP A 140 -2.49 -1.29 -2.71
CA ASP A 140 -1.50 -0.23 -2.51
C ASP A 140 -2.18 1.11 -2.83
N LEU A 141 -2.46 1.94 -1.83
CA LEU A 141 -3.32 3.10 -2.02
C LEU A 141 -2.90 4.31 -1.19
N VAL A 142 -2.45 5.34 -1.88
CA VAL A 142 -2.14 6.63 -1.25
C VAL A 142 -3.32 7.58 -1.40
N ALA A 143 -3.67 8.31 -0.34
CA ALA A 143 -4.52 9.48 -0.37
C ALA A 143 -3.91 10.59 0.50
N HIS A 144 -4.27 11.84 0.21
CA HIS A 144 -3.85 12.98 1.02
C HIS A 144 -5.05 13.75 1.53
N ALA A 145 -4.98 14.18 2.78
CA ALA A 145 -5.99 14.99 3.45
C ALA A 145 -5.36 16.26 4.03
N TYR A 146 -6.11 17.37 4.01
CA TYR A 146 -5.72 18.61 4.69
C TYR A 146 -6.59 18.84 5.91
N VAL A 147 -5.96 19.09 7.05
CA VAL A 147 -6.67 19.33 8.31
C VAL A 147 -7.13 20.79 8.37
N HIS A 148 -8.44 21.01 8.19
CA HIS A 148 -9.12 22.31 8.29
C HIS A 148 -8.56 23.45 7.43
N HIS A 149 -8.16 23.16 6.19
CA HIS A 149 -7.87 24.22 5.21
C HIS A 149 -8.91 24.21 4.07
N PRO A 150 -10.00 24.99 4.17
CA PRO A 150 -10.96 25.14 3.07
C PRO A 150 -10.25 25.64 1.81
N GLY A 151 -10.49 24.98 0.67
CA GLY A 151 -10.02 25.45 -0.64
C GLY A 151 -8.58 25.08 -1.04
N VAL A 152 -7.85 24.28 -0.25
CA VAL A 152 -6.51 23.78 -0.62
C VAL A 152 -6.58 22.30 -0.98
N GLY A 153 -6.18 21.97 -2.22
CA GLY A 153 -6.12 20.64 -2.84
C GLY A 153 -4.99 19.76 -2.29
N GLY A 154 -5.25 18.46 -2.13
CA GLY A 154 -4.24 17.41 -2.06
C GLY A 154 -3.94 16.83 -3.44
N MET A 155 -2.71 16.36 -3.65
CA MET A 155 -2.32 15.53 -4.80
C MET A 155 -2.44 14.05 -4.39
N ARG A 156 -2.64 13.12 -5.32
CA ARG A 156 -2.61 11.68 -5.05
C ARG A 156 -1.41 11.08 -5.78
N LEU A 157 -0.57 10.34 -5.07
CA LEU A 157 0.64 9.75 -5.65
C LEU A 157 0.35 8.39 -6.30
N GLU A 158 -0.44 7.53 -5.65
CA GLU A 158 -0.58 6.12 -6.07
C GLU A 158 -2.04 5.67 -6.14
N MET A 159 -2.35 4.96 -7.24
CA MET A 159 -3.67 4.38 -7.49
C MET A 159 -3.53 3.18 -8.43
N PRO A 160 -3.86 1.96 -7.97
CA PRO A 160 -3.76 0.77 -8.81
C PRO A 160 -4.76 0.84 -9.95
N VAL A 161 -4.23 0.58 -11.15
CA VAL A 161 -5.01 0.45 -12.38
C VAL A 161 -4.78 -0.92 -12.99
N LEU A 162 -5.85 -1.54 -13.46
CA LEU A 162 -5.75 -2.68 -14.36
C LEU A 162 -5.51 -2.15 -15.78
N VAL A 163 -4.41 -2.57 -16.40
CA VAL A 163 -4.14 -2.31 -17.82
C VAL A 163 -4.65 -3.50 -18.63
N GLY A 164 -5.69 -3.28 -19.41
CA GLY A 164 -6.28 -4.27 -20.31
C GLY A 164 -6.03 -3.94 -21.78
N GLU A 165 -6.37 -4.88 -22.66
CA GLU A 165 -6.20 -4.74 -24.12
C GLU A 165 -6.92 -3.52 -24.71
N THR A 166 -8.02 -3.10 -24.10
CA THR A 166 -8.90 -2.02 -24.58
C THR A 166 -8.76 -0.71 -23.80
N GLY A 167 -7.91 -0.65 -22.78
CA GLY A 167 -7.72 0.54 -21.96
C GLY A 167 -7.33 0.25 -20.52
N THR A 168 -7.47 1.25 -19.65
CA THR A 168 -7.13 1.16 -18.24
C THR A 168 -8.39 1.30 -17.36
N GLU A 169 -8.45 0.52 -16.29
CA GLU A 169 -9.53 0.51 -15.30
C GLU A 169 -8.96 0.85 -13.93
N ARG A 170 -9.58 1.79 -13.21
CA ARG A 170 -9.23 2.09 -11.82
C ARG A 170 -9.78 1.01 -10.89
N LEU A 171 -8.93 0.48 -10.00
CA LEU A 171 -9.37 -0.52 -9.03
C LEU A 171 -9.95 0.12 -7.76
N SER A 172 -9.45 1.28 -7.37
CA SER A 172 -9.94 2.05 -6.22
C SER A 172 -11.14 2.94 -6.59
N ARG A 173 -12.15 2.94 -5.72
CA ARG A 173 -13.34 3.80 -5.79
C ARG A 173 -13.21 5.10 -5.01
N VAL A 174 -12.15 5.26 -4.19
CA VAL A 174 -11.90 6.51 -3.47
C VAL A 174 -11.85 7.68 -4.48
N PRO A 175 -12.62 8.76 -4.26
CA PRO A 175 -12.66 9.91 -5.16
C PRO A 175 -11.27 10.50 -5.44
N LEU A 176 -11.09 11.09 -6.63
CA LEU A 176 -9.91 11.91 -6.95
C LEU A 176 -10.09 13.38 -6.54
N ASP A 177 -11.32 13.76 -6.19
CA ASP A 177 -11.62 15.09 -5.72
C ASP A 177 -11.10 15.32 -4.29
N LEU A 178 -11.02 16.60 -3.91
CA LEU A 178 -10.66 16.99 -2.55
C LEU A 178 -11.62 16.34 -1.53
N ILE A 179 -11.07 15.49 -0.66
CA ILE A 179 -11.79 14.98 0.51
C ILE A 179 -11.79 16.07 1.59
N ARG A 180 -13.00 16.55 1.94
CA ARG A 180 -13.19 17.52 3.02
C ARG A 180 -13.52 16.78 4.31
N VAL A 181 -12.63 16.86 5.29
CA VAL A 181 -12.89 16.36 6.63
C VAL A 181 -13.79 17.37 7.38
N PRO A 182 -14.85 16.91 8.08
CA PRO A 182 -15.71 17.78 8.88
C PRO A 182 -14.95 18.63 9.91
N ALA A 183 -15.53 19.78 10.26
CA ALA A 183 -14.95 20.73 11.21
C ALA A 183 -15.01 20.24 12.67
#